data_AF-A0A7S2BNL6-F1
#
_entry.id   AF-A0A7S2BNL6-F1
#
_cell.length_a   1.000
_cell.length_b   1.000
_cell.length_c   1.000
_cell.angle_alpha   90.00
_cell.angle_beta   90.00
_cell.angle_gamma   90.00
#
_symmetry.space_group_name_H-M   'P 1'
#
loop_
_entity.id
_entity.type
_entity.pdbx_description
1 polymer ?
#
loop_
_entity_poly.entity_id
_entity_poly.type
_entity_poly.pdbx_seq_one_letter_code
_entity_poly.pdbx_strand_id
1 'polypeptide(L)'
;GSGAKYRPHLDRWPGEVNNRRELTFLVYLNVGWDAEAVGGYLRLHPESGADGGTVDIEPRAGRIVIFESGRQMHEVMESTLGQNRLALTLWVEYEGEWKQRPQIT
;
A
#
# COMPACT_ATOMS: atom_id res chain seq x y z
N GLY A 1 -14.32 5.89 2.92
CA GLY A 1 -15.47 6.81 2.80
C GLY A 1 -15.43 7.81 3.94
N SER A 2 -16.00 9.00 3.75
CA SER A 2 -16.09 10.08 4.75
C SER A 2 -14.77 10.77 5.14
N GLY A 3 -13.87 11.00 4.17
CA GLY A 3 -12.61 11.71 4.44
C GLY A 3 -11.54 10.90 5.20
N ALA A 4 -11.78 9.59 5.40
CA ALA A 4 -10.80 8.71 6.04
C ALA A 4 -9.52 8.63 5.21
N LYS A 5 -8.39 8.88 5.86
CA LYS A 5 -7.04 8.77 5.30
C LYS A 5 -6.13 8.01 6.26
N TYR A 6 -5.14 7.35 5.71
CA TYR A 6 -4.03 6.77 6.46
C TYR A 6 -2.79 7.57 6.12
N ARG A 7 -2.08 8.06 7.15
CA ARG A 7 -0.81 8.80 6.99
C ARG A 7 0.28 7.85 6.46
N PRO A 8 1.41 8.37 5.96
CA PRO A 8 2.55 7.54 5.59
C PRO A 8 2.96 6.58 6.71
N HIS A 9 3.02 5.28 6.40
CA HIS A 9 3.42 4.23 7.31
C HIS A 9 4.03 3.01 6.58
N LEU A 10 4.68 2.16 7.38
CA LEU A 10 4.97 0.77 7.03
C LEU A 10 3.93 -0.14 7.67
N ASP A 11 3.63 -1.25 7.01
CA ASP A 11 2.74 -2.30 7.56
C ASP A 11 3.44 -3.16 8.61
N ARG A 12 4.77 -3.13 8.62
CA ARG A 12 5.64 -3.64 9.67
C ARG A 12 6.80 -2.68 9.88
N TRP A 13 6.94 -2.12 11.08
CA TRP A 13 8.07 -1.24 11.38
C TRP A 13 9.32 -2.03 11.80
N PRO A 14 10.53 -1.53 11.49
CA PRO A 14 11.75 -2.09 12.03
C PRO A 14 11.71 -2.16 13.56
N GLY A 15 12.01 -3.33 14.12
CA GLY A 15 12.03 -3.56 15.57
C GLY A 15 10.71 -4.05 16.19
N GLU A 16 9.62 -4.19 15.42
CA GLU A 16 8.40 -4.82 15.91
C GLU A 16 8.61 -6.33 16.15
N VAL A 17 8.43 -6.78 17.39
CA VAL A 17 8.73 -8.16 17.81
C VAL A 17 7.60 -9.15 17.48
N ASN A 18 6.36 -8.68 17.47
CA ASN A 18 5.15 -9.50 17.29
C ASN A 18 4.43 -9.25 15.95
N ASN A 19 5.07 -8.55 15.02
CA ASN A 19 4.55 -8.33 13.67
C ASN A 19 5.46 -9.06 12.67
N ARG A 20 4.95 -10.13 12.04
CA ARG A 20 5.72 -10.98 11.12
C ARG A 20 5.32 -10.81 9.66
N ARG A 21 4.62 -9.71 9.35
CA ARG A 21 4.16 -9.41 7.98
C ARG A 21 5.35 -9.12 7.08
N GLU A 22 5.45 -9.88 6.01
CA GLU A 22 6.49 -9.70 4.99
C GLU A 22 5.92 -9.10 3.70
N LEU A 23 4.72 -9.52 3.29
CA LEU A 23 4.04 -8.96 2.12
C LEU A 23 2.64 -8.48 2.49
N THR A 24 2.28 -7.33 1.93
CA THR A 24 0.93 -6.79 1.94
C THR A 24 0.31 -6.99 0.58
N PHE A 25 -0.91 -7.54 0.57
CA PHE A 25 -1.75 -7.68 -0.62
C PHE A 25 -2.99 -6.81 -0.44
N LEU A 26 -3.27 -5.98 -1.43
CA LEU A 26 -4.51 -5.21 -1.54
C LEU A 26 -5.24 -5.64 -2.80
N VAL A 27 -6.48 -6.11 -2.65
CA VAL A 27 -7.39 -6.38 -3.78
C VAL A 27 -8.50 -5.35 -3.76
N TYR A 28 -8.58 -4.54 -4.80
CA TYR A 28 -9.58 -3.47 -4.90
C TYR A 28 -10.86 -3.92 -5.61
N LEU A 29 -12.00 -3.42 -5.12
CA LEU A 29 -13.35 -3.82 -5.57
C LEU A 29 -14.20 -2.63 -6.07
N ASN A 30 -13.57 -1.49 -6.39
CA ASN A 30 -14.27 -0.24 -6.69
C ASN A 30 -14.53 -0.10 -8.20
N VAL A 31 -15.71 -0.53 -8.65
CA VAL A 31 -16.12 -0.45 -10.06
C VAL A 31 -16.36 1.02 -10.44
N GLY A 32 -15.79 1.46 -11.57
CA GLY A 32 -15.97 2.82 -12.06
C GLY A 32 -15.32 3.91 -11.20
N TRP A 33 -14.33 3.56 -10.37
CA TRP A 33 -13.63 4.54 -9.54
C TRP A 33 -12.82 5.52 -10.40
N ASP A 34 -13.15 6.80 -10.30
CA ASP A 34 -12.45 7.92 -10.93
C ASP A 34 -11.65 8.68 -9.86
N ALA A 35 -10.40 8.28 -9.68
CA ALA A 35 -9.56 8.85 -8.64
C ALA A 35 -9.13 10.31 -8.91
N GLU A 36 -9.17 10.77 -10.17
CA GLU A 36 -8.91 12.17 -10.49
C GLU A 36 -10.03 13.07 -9.95
N ALA A 37 -11.29 12.63 -10.08
CA ALA A 37 -12.44 13.35 -9.55
C ALA A 37 -12.61 13.20 -8.02
N VAL A 38 -12.31 12.02 -7.46
CA VAL A 38 -12.73 11.68 -6.08
C VAL A 38 -11.60 11.39 -5.11
N GLY A 39 -10.35 11.31 -5.58
CA GLY A 39 -9.18 10.94 -4.78
C GLY A 39 -9.16 9.45 -4.41
N GLY A 40 -8.70 9.13 -3.19
CA GLY A 40 -8.66 7.76 -2.67
C GLY A 40 -7.48 6.90 -3.17
N TYR A 41 -6.45 7.51 -3.77
CA TYR A 41 -5.23 6.82 -4.18
C TYR A 41 -4.56 6.08 -3.01
N LEU A 42 -3.97 4.93 -3.30
CA LEU A 42 -2.85 4.43 -2.52
C LEU A 42 -1.58 5.11 -3.06
N ARG A 43 -0.89 5.86 -2.21
CA ARG A 43 0.36 6.52 -2.59
C ARG A 43 1.53 5.76 -2.00
N LEU A 44 2.47 5.38 -2.86
CA LEU A 44 3.72 4.73 -2.49
C LEU A 44 4.86 5.75 -2.48
N HIS A 45 5.79 5.58 -1.56
CA HIS A 45 7.02 6.37 -1.41
C HIS A 45 8.24 5.44 -1.57
N PRO A 46 8.67 5.12 -2.81
CA PRO A 46 9.80 4.22 -3.05
C PRO A 46 11.15 4.82 -2.61
N GLU A 47 12.03 3.98 -2.06
CA GLU A 47 13.36 4.41 -1.57
C GLU A 47 14.29 4.95 -2.67
N SER A 48 14.12 4.50 -3.92
CA SER A 48 15.08 4.68 -5.02
C SER A 48 14.67 5.71 -6.08
N GLY A 49 13.71 6.58 -5.81
CA GLY A 49 13.40 7.67 -6.74
C GLY A 49 14.54 8.69 -6.70
N ALA A 50 15.35 8.78 -7.77
CA ALA A 50 16.42 9.78 -7.92
C ALA A 50 15.93 11.23 -7.72
N ASP A 51 14.61 11.44 -7.76
CA ASP A 51 13.93 12.74 -7.64
C ASP A 51 12.92 12.80 -6.47
N GLY A 52 12.88 11.80 -5.57
CA GLY A 52 11.93 11.77 -4.44
C GLY A 52 10.46 11.63 -4.85
N GLY A 53 10.18 11.07 -6.03
CA GLY A 53 8.83 10.94 -6.58
C GLY A 53 7.96 9.90 -5.87
N THR A 54 6.67 10.20 -5.74
CA THR A 54 5.64 9.28 -5.24
C THR A 54 4.94 8.56 -6.39
N VAL A 55 4.44 7.35 -6.14
CA VAL A 55 3.63 6.60 -7.12
C VAL A 55 2.20 6.46 -6.62
N ASP A 56 1.25 6.99 -7.38
CA ASP A 56 -0.17 6.93 -7.04
C ASP A 56 -0.87 5.78 -7.77
N ILE A 57 -1.56 4.94 -7.01
CA ILE A 57 -2.29 3.78 -7.51
C ILE A 57 -3.77 3.96 -7.23
N GLU A 58 -4.55 4.03 -8.31
CA GLU A 58 -6.00 4.07 -8.21
C GLU A 58 -6.58 2.76 -7.68
N PRO A 59 -7.58 2.79 -6.79
CA PRO A 59 -8.15 1.59 -6.20
C PRO A 59 -9.21 0.95 -7.12
N ARG A 60 -8.92 0.72 -8.40
CA ARG A 60 -9.90 0.19 -9.38
C ARG A 60 -10.27 -1.27 -9.11
N ALA A 61 -11.53 -1.64 -9.34
CA ALA A 61 -11.98 -3.03 -9.25
C ALA A 61 -11.09 -3.98 -10.07
N GLY A 62 -10.72 -5.12 -9.48
CA GLY A 62 -9.86 -6.13 -10.10
C GLY A 62 -8.36 -5.83 -10.02
N ARG A 63 -7.96 -4.66 -9.49
CA ARG A 63 -6.55 -4.35 -9.26
C ARG A 63 -6.04 -5.04 -7.99
N ILE A 64 -4.90 -5.72 -8.14
CA ILE A 64 -4.13 -6.26 -7.03
C ILE A 64 -2.84 -5.45 -6.89
N VAL A 65 -2.53 -5.00 -5.67
CA VAL A 65 -1.26 -4.36 -5.34
C VAL A 65 -0.56 -5.23 -4.30
N ILE A 66 0.72 -5.51 -4.52
CA ILE A 66 1.54 -6.32 -3.63
C ILE A 66 2.82 -5.55 -3.35
N PHE A 67 3.20 -5.42 -2.08
CA PHE A 67 4.46 -4.79 -1.69
C PHE A 67 5.03 -5.37 -0.41
N GLU A 68 6.32 -5.14 -0.18
CA GLU A 68 7.03 -5.56 1.03
C GLU A 68 6.56 -4.73 2.24
N SER A 69 5.94 -5.39 3.22
CA SER A 69 5.32 -4.72 4.39
C SER A 69 6.32 -3.92 5.22
N GLY A 70 7.58 -4.36 5.25
CA GLY A 70 8.66 -3.74 6.02
C GLY A 70 9.50 -2.71 5.27
N ARG A 71 9.22 -2.45 3.98
CA ARG A 71 10.05 -1.55 3.15
C ARG A 71 9.24 -0.51 2.40
N GLN A 72 8.04 -0.84 1.96
CA GLN A 72 7.24 0.09 1.16
C GLN A 72 6.47 1.05 2.05
N MET A 73 7.04 2.23 2.27
CA MET A 73 6.32 3.36 2.87
C MET A 73 5.14 3.74 1.97
N HIS A 74 3.95 3.82 2.55
CA HIS A 74 2.73 4.11 1.80
C HIS A 74 1.68 4.84 2.62
N GLU A 75 0.75 5.50 1.95
CA GLU A 75 -0.37 6.20 2.57
C GLU A 75 -1.66 6.02 1.74
N VAL A 76 -2.81 6.19 2.39
CA VAL A 76 -4.11 6.21 1.69
C VAL A 76 -4.59 7.64 1.66
N MET A 77 -4.61 8.20 0.45
CA MET A 77 -5.10 9.55 0.19
C MET A 77 -6.59 9.64 0.49
N GLU A 78 -7.01 10.82 0.89
CA GLU A 78 -8.40 11.11 1.21
C GLU A 78 -9.31 10.90 -0.02
N SER A 79 -10.52 10.36 0.20
CA SER A 79 -11.57 10.26 -0.82
C SER A 79 -12.72 11.22 -0.49
N THR A 80 -13.08 12.11 -1.42
CA THR A 80 -13.99 13.24 -1.20
C THR A 80 -15.46 12.90 -1.41
N LEU A 81 -15.79 11.91 -2.24
CA LEU A 81 -17.16 11.43 -2.39
C LEU A 81 -17.43 10.30 -1.41
N GLY A 82 -18.58 10.32 -0.75
CA GLY A 82 -19.06 9.29 0.19
C GLY A 82 -19.25 7.88 -0.39
N GLN A 83 -18.62 7.59 -1.54
CA GLN A 83 -18.53 6.26 -2.10
C GLN A 83 -17.71 5.36 -1.17
N ASN A 84 -18.15 4.11 -1.05
CA ASN A 84 -17.43 3.11 -0.28
C ASN A 84 -16.19 2.69 -1.05
N ARG A 85 -15.02 3.18 -0.63
CA ARG A 85 -13.71 2.68 -1.06
C ARG A 85 -13.44 1.34 -0.38
N LEU A 86 -13.59 0.26 -1.13
CA LEU A 86 -13.45 -1.12 -0.70
C LEU A 86 -12.09 -1.69 -1.12
N ALA A 87 -11.43 -2.36 -0.17
CA ALA A 87 -10.25 -3.16 -0.39
C ALA A 87 -10.30 -4.40 0.51
N LEU A 88 -9.86 -5.54 -0.01
CA LEU A 88 -9.49 -6.70 0.79
C LEU A 88 -7.99 -6.61 1.06
N THR A 89 -7.61 -6.58 2.33
CA THR A 89 -6.20 -6.63 2.73
C THR A 89 -5.86 -8.02 3.23
N LEU A 90 -4.78 -8.60 2.70
CA LEU A 90 -4.18 -9.81 3.25
C LEU A 90 -2.72 -9.52 3.57
N TRP A 91 -2.22 -10.10 4.65
CA TRP A 91 -0.80 -10.10 4.95
C TRP A 91 -0.26 -11.52 4.89
N VAL A 92 0.89 -11.66 4.24
CA VAL A 92 1.67 -12.91 4.29
C VAL A 92 2.69 -12.76 5.39
N GLU A 93 2.59 -13.63 6.38
CA GLU A 93 3.59 -13.77 7.42
C GLU A 93 4.57 -14.89 7.07
N TYR A 94 5.84 -14.69 7.38
CA TYR A 94 6.87 -15.70 7.15
C TYR A 94 7.78 -15.82 8.37
N GLU A 95 7.96 -17.06 8.81
CA GLU A 95 8.85 -17.42 9.92
C GLU A 95 10.08 -18.15 9.37
N GLY A 96 11.04 -17.37 8.88
CA GLY A 96 12.31 -17.91 8.40
C GLY A 96 13.29 -16.81 8.03
N GLU A 97 14.55 -17.18 7.83
CA GLU A 97 15.56 -16.24 7.33
C GLU A 97 15.46 -16.11 5.82
N TRP A 98 15.18 -14.91 5.33
CA TRP A 98 15.50 -14.57 3.96
C TRP A 98 17.03 -14.59 3.82
N LYS A 99 17.59 -15.70 3.29
CA LYS A 99 19.00 -15.73 2.87
C LYS A 99 19.25 -14.51 2.00
N GLN A 100 20.31 -13.76 2.31
CA GLN A 100 20.65 -12.46 1.73
C GLN A 100 20.14 -12.31 0.29
N ARG A 101 19.10 -11.49 0.14
CA ARG A 101 18.51 -11.24 -1.18
C ARG A 101 19.54 -10.45 -2.00
N PRO A 102 19.86 -10.86 -3.24
CA PRO A 102 20.74 -10.09 -4.10
C PRO A 102 20.15 -8.68 -4.24
N GLN A 103 20.99 -7.67 -4.05
CA GLN A 103 20.67 -6.29 -4.42
C GLN A 103 20.43 -6.30 -5.93
N ILE A 104 19.17 -6.23 -6.35
CA ILE A 104 18.85 -6.02 -7.76
C ILE A 104 19.29 -4.58 -8.07
N THR A 105 20.36 -4.47 -8.85
CA THR A 105 20.91 -3.21 -9.36
C THR A 105 20.17 -2.79 -10.61
#